data_AF-A0A955Z189-F1
#
_entry.id   AF-A0A955Z189-F1
#
_cell.length_a   1.000
_cell.length_b   1.000
_cell.length_c   1.000
_cell.angle_alpha   90.00
_cell.angle_beta   90.00
_cell.angle_gamma   90.00
#
_symmetry.space_group_name_H-M   'P 1'
#
loop_
_entity.id
_entity.type
_entity.pdbx_description
1 polymer ?
#
loop_
_entity_poly.entity_id
_entity_poly.type
_entity_poly.pdbx_seq_one_letter_code
_entity_poly.pdbx_strand_id
1 'polypeptide(L)'
;MRKARNLLVLGFVFGAFGVASACSSNGRPDPGNLSGEAGPPNIGTIDAAAFKDAAEDAPDDSGLPASCRNTIKDPDESDVDCGHDCAPCIDGKACAANDDCAGGQCINSVCTSPLCVDAQLSPGESDVDCGGPICKKCTIGRKCVGGGDCESGKCVNGACACPDNMTIVSRAGGNGAYCISRTEVTKGQYNRFITANQPVTQQDATCLAVNNSFIPSKGWPPATAPAPGLPHSMGLPIHYVDWCDAAAYCKWAGMHLCGKIGGGGLTFAERNDAAKSAWYNACSAQGQKVYPYGDAFDPFVEGVGSVRKCNGNGRGFTPGDAALCADAGGLQCPGLFGYGINDDDGIHRVVASDDTGAVGTPDFKECQGGVVDLYGMSGNVAEWEDACEGGKCAVRGGSYQANNDPAALACNADRTVDRVPATTDDLKDIGFRCCLY
;
A
#
# COMPACT_ATOMS: atom_id res chain seq x y z
N MET A 1 23.21 -67.36 -16.00
CA MET A 1 23.89 -67.72 -17.27
C MET A 1 23.65 -66.60 -18.30
N ARG A 2 24.47 -66.53 -19.36
CA ARG A 2 24.30 -65.77 -20.64
C ARG A 2 23.28 -64.59 -20.73
N LYS A 3 23.82 -63.39 -21.07
CA LYS A 3 23.50 -62.48 -22.22
C LYS A 3 22.02 -62.14 -22.56
N ALA A 4 21.63 -60.96 -23.06
CA ALA A 4 22.20 -59.60 -23.28
C ALA A 4 21.01 -58.69 -23.79
N ARG A 5 21.06 -57.53 -24.49
CA ARG A 5 22.09 -56.66 -25.13
C ARG A 5 21.44 -55.28 -25.45
N ASN A 6 22.15 -54.15 -25.31
CA ASN A 6 22.23 -52.97 -26.24
C ASN A 6 22.84 -51.75 -25.50
N LEU A 7 23.94 -51.10 -25.95
CA LEU A 7 24.17 -50.20 -27.12
C LEU A 7 23.69 -48.75 -26.88
N LEU A 8 24.44 -47.66 -27.15
CA LEU A 8 25.82 -47.48 -27.69
C LEU A 8 26.31 -45.99 -27.52
N VAL A 9 27.56 -45.72 -27.05
CA VAL A 9 28.52 -44.60 -27.41
C VAL A 9 28.03 -43.10 -27.30
N LEU A 10 28.76 -42.01 -26.97
CA LEU A 10 30.18 -41.53 -26.74
C LEU A 10 30.11 -40.42 -25.63
N GLY A 11 31.13 -39.81 -24.99
CA GLY A 11 32.58 -40.02 -24.83
C GLY A 11 33.48 -38.80 -25.18
N PHE A 12 33.93 -37.99 -24.18
CA PHE A 12 35.03 -37.00 -24.33
C PHE A 12 35.85 -36.83 -23.02
N VAL A 13 36.85 -35.93 -22.97
CA VAL A 13 38.16 -36.16 -22.30
C VAL A 13 38.49 -35.19 -21.14
N PHE A 14 39.23 -35.69 -20.14
CA PHE A 14 39.81 -34.96 -18.99
C PHE A 14 41.26 -34.47 -19.25
N GLY A 15 41.69 -33.40 -18.56
CA GLY A 15 43.09 -32.96 -18.43
C GLY A 15 43.31 -32.19 -17.10
N ALA A 16 44.47 -32.34 -16.47
CA ALA A 16 44.74 -31.84 -15.10
C ALA A 16 46.25 -31.59 -14.82
N PHE A 17 46.59 -31.17 -13.58
CA PHE A 17 47.93 -30.73 -13.07
C PHE A 17 48.40 -29.39 -13.68
N GLY A 18 49.31 -28.55 -13.12
CA GLY A 18 50.08 -28.48 -11.86
C GLY A 18 51.00 -27.21 -11.93
N VAL A 19 51.76 -26.73 -10.92
CA VAL A 19 52.03 -27.17 -9.53
C VAL A 19 52.03 -25.94 -8.57
N ALA A 20 53.07 -25.64 -7.76
CA ALA A 20 53.08 -24.49 -6.80
C ALA A 20 54.48 -23.92 -6.42
N SER A 21 54.48 -22.70 -5.84
CA SER A 21 55.32 -22.20 -4.71
C SER A 21 56.46 -21.15 -4.92
N ALA A 22 56.40 -20.11 -4.05
CA ALA A 22 57.49 -19.39 -3.34
C ALA A 22 58.44 -18.30 -3.96
N CYS A 23 58.26 -17.06 -3.46
CA CYS A 23 59.25 -16.13 -2.83
C CYS A 23 60.38 -15.36 -3.59
N SER A 24 60.36 -14.01 -3.43
CA SER A 24 61.42 -13.15 -2.80
C SER A 24 62.09 -11.97 -3.58
N SER A 25 61.80 -10.75 -3.09
CA SER A 25 62.72 -9.62 -2.73
C SER A 25 63.65 -8.85 -3.72
N ASN A 26 63.44 -7.51 -3.72
CA ASN A 26 64.43 -6.39 -3.69
C ASN A 26 65.21 -5.92 -4.96
N GLY A 27 65.13 -4.61 -5.26
CA GLY A 27 66.06 -3.85 -6.14
C GLY A 27 65.58 -2.43 -6.53
N ARG A 28 66.42 -1.39 -6.38
CA ARG A 28 66.20 0.08 -6.62
C ARG A 28 67.51 0.68 -7.23
N PRO A 29 67.65 1.98 -7.65
CA PRO A 29 66.69 3.04 -8.06
C PRO A 29 67.13 3.93 -9.29
N ASP A 30 66.24 4.84 -9.76
CA ASP A 30 66.46 6.25 -10.25
C ASP A 30 67.45 6.65 -11.39
N PRO A 31 67.43 7.90 -11.95
CA PRO A 31 66.40 8.99 -11.93
C PRO A 31 66.12 9.76 -13.27
N GLY A 32 64.90 10.32 -13.39
CA GLY A 32 64.61 11.75 -13.71
C GLY A 32 64.79 12.42 -15.09
N ASN A 33 63.71 13.03 -15.63
CA ASN A 33 63.65 14.46 -16.06
C ASN A 33 62.18 14.98 -16.10
N LEU A 34 61.94 16.26 -16.46
CA LEU A 34 60.83 17.11 -15.97
C LEU A 34 59.74 17.58 -16.98
N SER A 35 58.65 18.11 -16.39
CA SER A 35 57.60 19.02 -16.90
C SER A 35 56.33 18.39 -17.55
N GLY A 36 55.14 18.96 -17.25
CA GLY A 36 53.86 18.41 -17.75
C GLY A 36 52.49 18.79 -17.11
N GLU A 37 52.41 19.73 -16.15
CA GLU A 37 51.18 20.40 -15.63
C GLU A 37 50.01 19.60 -14.98
N ALA A 38 49.19 20.34 -14.21
CA ALA A 38 47.83 20.04 -13.70
C ALA A 38 47.55 18.69 -13.00
N GLY A 39 47.66 18.66 -11.66
CA GLY A 39 47.13 17.58 -10.79
C GLY A 39 45.83 17.95 -10.05
N PRO A 40 45.12 16.97 -9.46
CA PRO A 40 43.91 17.21 -8.66
C PRO A 40 44.24 17.79 -7.26
N PRO A 41 43.37 18.63 -6.67
CA PRO A 41 43.55 19.11 -5.30
C PRO A 41 43.28 18.00 -4.26
N ASN A 42 44.09 17.99 -3.19
CA ASN A 42 43.98 17.00 -2.11
C ASN A 42 42.72 17.18 -1.25
N ILE A 43 42.14 16.08 -0.80
CA ILE A 43 41.41 16.05 0.47
C ILE A 43 42.45 16.07 1.60
N GLY A 44 42.43 17.12 2.41
CA GLY A 44 43.27 17.22 3.62
C GLY A 44 42.73 16.34 4.75
N THR A 45 43.63 15.84 5.59
CA THR A 45 43.28 15.10 6.82
C THR A 45 42.64 16.03 7.84
N ILE A 46 41.47 15.66 8.36
CA ILE A 46 40.83 16.31 9.52
C ILE A 46 41.00 15.46 10.78
N ASP A 47 41.15 16.13 11.93
CA ASP A 47 41.58 15.52 13.18
C ASP A 47 40.41 14.89 13.98
N ALA A 48 40.69 13.81 14.71
CA ALA A 48 39.69 12.93 15.33
C ALA A 48 39.16 13.44 16.69
N ALA A 49 38.93 14.76 16.80
CA ALA A 49 38.58 15.43 18.05
C ALA A 49 37.29 16.30 17.98
N ALA A 50 36.58 16.29 16.84
CA ALA A 50 35.46 17.19 16.55
C ALA A 50 34.11 16.50 16.27
N PHE A 51 33.89 15.29 16.81
CA PHE A 51 32.59 14.60 16.74
C PHE A 51 31.94 14.48 18.13
N LYS A 52 31.44 15.62 18.59
CA LYS A 52 30.30 15.72 19.51
C LYS A 52 29.32 16.74 18.96
N ASP A 53 28.05 16.50 19.24
CA ASP A 53 26.95 17.44 19.10
C ASP A 53 26.71 17.93 17.64
N ALA A 54 26.07 17.04 16.87
CA ALA A 54 25.52 17.30 15.53
C ALA A 54 24.13 16.67 15.41
N ALA A 55 23.21 17.09 16.29
CA ALA A 55 21.84 16.60 16.40
C ALA A 55 20.84 17.72 16.80
N GLU A 56 21.17 18.95 16.42
CA GLU A 56 20.34 20.18 16.41
C GLU A 56 20.92 21.06 15.26
N ASP A 57 20.23 22.13 14.87
CA ASP A 57 20.57 23.00 13.72
C ASP A 57 20.64 22.33 12.33
N ALA A 58 19.50 21.81 11.87
CA ALA A 58 19.10 22.04 10.49
C ALA A 58 18.36 23.40 10.43
N PRO A 59 18.64 24.30 9.47
CA PRO A 59 17.99 25.60 9.43
C PRO A 59 16.50 25.48 9.13
N ASP A 60 15.67 26.07 10.01
CA ASP A 60 14.25 26.33 9.79
C ASP A 60 14.04 27.21 8.55
N ASP A 61 12.99 26.95 7.77
CA ASP A 61 12.58 27.79 6.64
C ASP A 61 11.80 29.00 7.15
N SER A 62 12.53 29.86 7.88
CA SER A 62 11.98 30.86 8.79
C SER A 62 11.44 32.09 8.03
N GLY A 63 10.31 31.92 7.35
CA GLY A 63 9.61 32.97 6.62
C GLY A 63 8.10 32.77 6.47
N LEU A 64 7.64 31.53 6.24
CA LEU A 64 6.22 31.28 5.95
C LEU A 64 5.35 31.16 7.21
N PRO A 65 4.11 31.71 7.20
CA PRO A 65 3.10 31.52 8.25
C PRO A 65 2.86 30.05 8.65
N ALA A 66 2.34 29.86 9.86
CA ALA A 66 2.01 28.52 10.38
C ALA A 66 0.71 27.92 9.80
N SER A 67 -0.08 28.72 9.06
CA SER A 67 -1.17 28.26 8.18
C SER A 67 -0.62 27.35 7.09
N CYS A 68 0.36 27.86 6.32
CA CYS A 68 1.04 27.27 5.15
C CYS A 68 1.75 25.91 5.31
N ARG A 69 1.49 25.15 6.39
CA ARG A 69 2.04 23.81 6.66
C ARG A 69 1.24 23.02 7.71
N ASN A 70 -0.06 23.30 7.86
CA ASN A 70 -0.91 22.67 8.88
C ASN A 70 -1.89 21.62 8.32
N THR A 71 -1.96 21.43 7.00
CA THR A 71 -2.82 20.48 6.27
C THR A 71 -4.33 20.75 6.32
N ILE A 72 -4.71 21.98 6.67
CA ILE A 72 -6.08 22.51 6.64
C ILE A 72 -6.06 23.73 5.72
N LYS A 73 -7.12 23.96 4.94
CA LYS A 73 -7.23 25.23 4.20
C LYS A 73 -7.62 26.36 5.15
N ASP A 74 -6.71 27.29 5.38
CA ASP A 74 -6.95 28.49 6.18
C ASP A 74 -7.51 29.68 5.35
N PRO A 75 -8.04 30.74 5.98
CA PRO A 75 -8.66 31.88 5.27
C PRO A 75 -7.65 32.75 4.48
N ASP A 76 -6.38 32.67 4.84
CA ASP A 76 -5.23 33.30 4.20
C ASP A 76 -4.60 32.43 3.09
N GLU A 77 -5.29 31.38 2.63
CA GLU A 77 -4.81 30.44 1.61
C GLU A 77 -5.76 30.31 0.40
N SER A 78 -5.19 29.99 -0.76
CA SER A 78 -5.95 29.75 -2.00
C SER A 78 -6.31 28.26 -2.20
N ASP A 79 -5.49 27.34 -1.68
CA ASP A 79 -5.80 25.93 -1.42
C ASP A 79 -4.97 25.48 -0.20
N VAL A 80 -5.24 24.30 0.36
CA VAL A 80 -4.55 23.73 1.55
C VAL A 80 -3.03 23.88 1.40
N ASP A 81 -2.42 24.57 2.37
CA ASP A 81 -0.99 24.88 2.51
C ASP A 81 -0.39 25.77 1.38
N CYS A 82 -1.18 26.47 0.54
CA CYS A 82 -0.64 27.25 -0.59
C CYS A 82 -1.44 28.48 -1.09
N GLY A 83 -0.72 29.37 -1.79
CA GLY A 83 -1.23 30.64 -2.37
C GLY A 83 -1.29 31.81 -1.39
N HIS A 84 -1.67 33.00 -1.86
CA HIS A 84 -1.68 34.26 -1.09
C HIS A 84 -0.33 34.55 -0.39
N ASP A 85 -0.26 34.47 0.95
CA ASP A 85 0.94 34.71 1.74
C ASP A 85 1.81 33.43 1.90
N CYS A 86 1.35 32.29 1.39
CA CYS A 86 2.05 31.01 1.34
C CYS A 86 2.81 30.82 0.01
N ALA A 87 3.53 29.70 -0.13
CA ALA A 87 4.17 29.33 -1.38
C ALA A 87 3.13 29.14 -2.52
N PRO A 88 3.42 29.49 -3.78
CA PRO A 88 2.47 29.33 -4.88
C PRO A 88 2.03 27.87 -5.08
N CYS A 89 0.72 27.68 -5.23
CA CYS A 89 0.07 26.42 -5.51
C CYS A 89 0.52 25.81 -6.86
N ILE A 90 0.75 24.51 -6.88
CA ILE A 90 1.01 23.73 -8.11
C ILE A 90 -0.24 23.59 -8.98
N ASP A 91 -0.06 23.13 -10.22
CA ASP A 91 -1.15 22.87 -11.15
C ASP A 91 -2.24 21.93 -10.60
N GLY A 92 -3.51 22.30 -10.83
CA GLY A 92 -4.69 21.55 -10.38
C GLY A 92 -5.23 21.93 -9.00
N LYS A 93 -4.48 22.73 -8.22
CA LYS A 93 -4.92 23.32 -6.94
C LYS A 93 -5.89 24.51 -7.14
N ALA A 94 -6.68 24.85 -6.13
CA ALA A 94 -7.57 26.01 -6.14
C ALA A 94 -6.82 27.36 -6.06
N CYS A 95 -7.43 28.42 -6.60
CA CYS A 95 -6.86 29.77 -6.63
C CYS A 95 -7.89 30.89 -6.73
N ALA A 96 -7.47 32.12 -6.41
CA ALA A 96 -8.22 33.36 -6.60
C ALA A 96 -7.52 34.34 -7.56
N ALA A 97 -6.19 34.30 -7.65
CA ALA A 97 -5.37 35.16 -8.51
C ALA A 97 -4.29 34.35 -9.25
N ASN A 98 -3.77 34.88 -10.36
CA ASN A 98 -2.69 34.25 -11.12
C ASN A 98 -1.42 34.04 -10.29
N ASP A 99 -1.12 34.97 -9.39
CA ASP A 99 0.08 34.96 -8.54
C ASP A 99 -0.01 33.90 -7.42
N ASP A 100 -1.20 33.33 -7.16
CA ASP A 100 -1.33 32.14 -6.30
C ASP A 100 -0.68 30.90 -6.91
N CYS A 101 -0.38 30.89 -8.21
CA CYS A 101 -0.09 29.68 -8.98
C CYS A 101 1.36 29.63 -9.45
N ALA A 102 2.05 28.51 -9.22
CA ALA A 102 3.40 28.25 -9.73
C ALA A 102 3.47 28.27 -11.27
N GLY A 103 2.37 27.91 -11.94
CA GLY A 103 2.17 28.04 -13.40
C GLY A 103 1.83 29.46 -13.89
N GLY A 104 1.57 30.40 -12.98
CA GLY A 104 1.28 31.81 -13.29
C GLY A 104 -0.09 32.09 -13.91
N GLN A 105 -1.02 31.13 -13.97
CA GLN A 105 -2.42 31.36 -14.38
C GLN A 105 -3.41 30.67 -13.45
N CYS A 106 -4.46 31.42 -13.09
CA CYS A 106 -5.62 30.94 -12.35
C CYS A 106 -6.84 30.97 -13.29
N ILE A 107 -7.31 29.81 -13.74
CA ILE A 107 -8.43 29.69 -14.70
C ILE A 107 -9.57 28.93 -14.05
N ASN A 108 -10.76 29.52 -14.01
CA ASN A 108 -11.95 28.98 -13.34
C ASN A 108 -11.69 28.60 -11.86
N SER A 109 -10.88 29.40 -11.16
CA SER A 109 -10.41 29.16 -9.78
C SER A 109 -9.58 27.88 -9.59
N VAL A 110 -8.92 27.40 -10.65
CA VAL A 110 -7.92 26.32 -10.60
C VAL A 110 -6.60 26.79 -11.23
N CYS A 111 -5.47 26.52 -10.56
CA CYS A 111 -4.14 26.81 -11.06
C CYS A 111 -3.82 25.96 -12.29
N THR A 112 -3.29 26.61 -13.33
CA THR A 112 -2.81 25.93 -14.53
C THR A 112 -1.60 26.64 -15.12
N SER A 113 -0.62 25.83 -15.49
CA SER A 113 0.45 26.15 -16.41
C SER A 113 0.03 25.60 -17.78
N PRO A 114 0.09 26.39 -18.86
CA PRO A 114 -0.19 25.89 -20.21
C PRO A 114 0.77 24.77 -20.64
N LEU A 115 1.91 24.60 -19.95
CA LEU A 115 2.90 23.55 -20.21
C LEU A 115 2.55 22.20 -19.59
N CYS A 116 1.64 22.14 -18.61
CA CYS A 116 1.27 20.91 -17.88
C CYS A 116 -0.05 20.28 -18.41
N VAL A 117 -0.55 20.80 -19.53
CA VAL A 117 -1.82 20.43 -20.20
C VAL A 117 -1.75 20.55 -21.74
N ASP A 118 -0.56 20.67 -22.34
CA ASP A 118 -0.38 20.79 -23.80
C ASP A 118 -0.26 19.42 -24.52
N ALA A 119 -0.30 18.32 -23.77
CA ALA A 119 -0.11 16.94 -24.22
C ALA A 119 1.25 16.68 -24.92
N GLN A 120 2.25 17.52 -24.70
CA GLN A 120 3.66 17.30 -25.04
C GLN A 120 4.47 16.96 -23.78
N LEU A 121 5.79 16.80 -23.94
CA LEU A 121 6.73 16.79 -22.81
C LEU A 121 7.43 18.14 -22.78
N SER A 122 6.99 19.03 -21.90
CA SER A 122 7.42 20.42 -21.84
C SER A 122 8.52 20.67 -20.79
N PRO A 123 9.31 21.76 -20.90
CA PRO A 123 10.39 22.04 -19.95
C PRO A 123 9.84 22.32 -18.54
N GLY A 124 10.21 21.48 -17.58
CA GLY A 124 9.68 21.51 -16.22
C GLY A 124 8.91 20.23 -15.83
N GLU A 125 8.68 19.32 -16.78
CA GLU A 125 8.00 18.04 -16.57
C GLU A 125 8.96 16.84 -16.46
N SER A 126 8.42 15.70 -16.02
CA SER A 126 9.12 14.41 -16.04
C SER A 126 8.48 13.37 -16.98
N ASP A 127 7.17 13.51 -17.25
CA ASP A 127 6.44 12.83 -18.32
C ASP A 127 5.32 13.74 -18.85
N VAL A 128 4.68 13.37 -19.96
CA VAL A 128 3.65 14.19 -20.61
C VAL A 128 2.52 14.60 -19.65
N ASP A 129 2.31 15.91 -19.51
CA ASP A 129 1.38 16.58 -18.61
C ASP A 129 1.65 16.36 -17.10
N CYS A 130 2.85 15.92 -16.65
CA CYS A 130 3.10 15.66 -15.22
C CYS A 130 4.58 15.67 -14.71
N GLY A 131 4.69 15.84 -13.38
CA GLY A 131 5.93 15.75 -12.61
C GLY A 131 6.80 17.01 -12.68
N GLY A 132 8.00 16.94 -12.11
CA GLY A 132 8.82 18.12 -11.86
C GLY A 132 8.21 19.05 -10.79
N PRO A 133 8.68 20.31 -10.70
CA PRO A 133 8.38 21.18 -9.56
C PRO A 133 7.10 22.05 -9.71
N ILE A 134 6.48 22.11 -10.89
CA ILE A 134 5.32 22.99 -11.17
C ILE A 134 4.05 22.19 -11.48
N CYS A 135 4.17 21.14 -12.29
CA CYS A 135 3.03 20.35 -12.73
C CYS A 135 2.51 19.43 -11.61
N LYS A 136 1.26 19.02 -11.74
CA LYS A 136 0.69 17.90 -10.97
C LYS A 136 1.61 16.67 -11.04
N LYS A 137 1.65 15.89 -9.97
CA LYS A 137 2.45 14.66 -9.91
C LYS A 137 1.99 13.63 -10.94
N CYS A 138 2.93 12.79 -11.37
CA CYS A 138 2.71 11.68 -12.28
C CYS A 138 2.09 10.46 -11.57
N THR A 139 1.09 9.87 -12.21
CA THR A 139 0.42 8.64 -11.75
C THR A 139 1.23 7.38 -12.08
N ILE A 140 0.78 6.24 -11.58
CA ILE A 140 1.52 4.97 -11.63
C ILE A 140 1.84 4.52 -13.07
N GLY A 141 3.10 4.18 -13.32
CA GLY A 141 3.63 3.75 -14.62
C GLY A 141 4.08 4.86 -15.56
N ARG A 142 3.81 6.14 -15.25
CA ARG A 142 4.39 7.30 -15.95
C ARG A 142 5.89 7.45 -15.63
N LYS A 143 6.62 8.20 -16.46
CA LYS A 143 8.06 8.46 -16.23
C LYS A 143 8.30 9.38 -15.02
N CYS A 144 9.51 9.32 -14.47
CA CYS A 144 9.98 10.17 -13.39
C CYS A 144 11.52 10.26 -13.37
N VAL A 145 12.04 11.32 -12.75
CA VAL A 145 13.47 11.52 -12.45
C VAL A 145 13.74 11.23 -10.98
N GLY A 146 12.81 11.55 -10.08
CA GLY A 146 12.89 11.31 -8.64
C GLY A 146 11.53 11.07 -7.99
N GLY A 147 11.54 10.71 -6.70
CA GLY A 147 10.32 10.37 -5.97
C GLY A 147 9.28 11.52 -5.90
N GLY A 148 9.74 12.77 -5.88
CA GLY A 148 8.88 13.95 -5.87
C GLY A 148 7.97 14.08 -7.09
N ASP A 149 8.37 13.54 -8.24
CA ASP A 149 7.58 13.56 -9.48
C ASP A 149 6.32 12.69 -9.38
N CYS A 150 6.30 11.68 -8.51
CA CYS A 150 5.28 10.64 -8.46
C CYS A 150 4.23 10.90 -7.37
N GLU A 151 2.96 10.62 -7.66
CA GLU A 151 1.88 10.67 -6.66
C GLU A 151 2.20 9.77 -5.46
N SER A 152 2.75 8.59 -5.72
CA SER A 152 3.23 7.63 -4.71
C SER A 152 4.51 8.01 -3.97
N GLY A 153 5.14 9.14 -4.29
CA GLY A 153 6.46 9.53 -3.76
C GLY A 153 7.62 8.63 -4.21
N LYS A 154 7.37 7.64 -5.10
CA LYS A 154 8.31 6.53 -5.36
C LYS A 154 8.56 6.33 -6.86
N CYS A 155 9.73 6.79 -7.30
CA CYS A 155 10.28 6.55 -8.63
C CYS A 155 11.20 5.33 -8.62
N VAL A 156 10.97 4.35 -9.49
CA VAL A 156 11.78 3.12 -9.62
C VAL A 156 12.11 2.87 -11.08
N ASN A 157 13.40 2.70 -11.41
CA ASN A 157 13.89 2.50 -12.78
C ASN A 157 13.40 3.55 -13.80
N GLY A 158 13.12 4.78 -13.35
CA GLY A 158 12.61 5.88 -14.17
C GLY A 158 11.09 5.88 -14.40
N ALA A 159 10.32 5.07 -13.67
CA ALA A 159 8.85 5.08 -13.69
C ALA A 159 8.23 5.11 -12.28
N CYS A 160 7.06 5.76 -12.14
CA CYS A 160 6.33 5.84 -10.88
C CYS A 160 5.75 4.48 -10.47
N ALA A 161 6.05 4.05 -9.25
CA ALA A 161 5.77 2.70 -8.76
C ALA A 161 5.01 2.71 -7.43
N CYS A 162 4.34 1.60 -7.10
CA CYS A 162 3.62 1.47 -5.84
C CYS A 162 4.54 1.37 -4.61
N PRO A 163 4.09 1.88 -3.44
CA PRO A 163 4.66 1.53 -2.14
C PRO A 163 4.75 0.01 -1.94
N ASP A 164 5.71 -0.47 -1.13
CA ASP A 164 6.03 -1.91 -1.06
C ASP A 164 4.91 -2.80 -0.47
N ASN A 165 3.90 -2.19 0.17
CA ASN A 165 2.69 -2.86 0.66
C ASN A 165 1.51 -2.83 -0.34
N MET A 166 1.69 -2.26 -1.54
CA MET A 166 0.66 -2.10 -2.57
C MET A 166 1.06 -2.76 -3.90
N THR A 167 0.08 -3.12 -4.73
CA THR A 167 0.27 -3.66 -6.09
C THR A 167 -0.40 -2.78 -7.15
N ILE A 168 0.10 -2.85 -8.38
CA ILE A 168 -0.35 -2.05 -9.52
C ILE A 168 -1.61 -2.70 -10.13
N VAL A 169 -2.67 -1.92 -10.26
CA VAL A 169 -3.91 -2.29 -10.95
C VAL A 169 -4.08 -1.43 -12.21
N SER A 170 -4.03 -2.05 -13.38
CA SER A 170 -4.38 -1.38 -14.63
C SER A 170 -5.87 -1.02 -14.66
N ARG A 171 -6.22 0.17 -15.13
CA ARG A 171 -7.61 0.63 -15.24
C ARG A 171 -8.32 -0.04 -16.42
N ALA A 172 -9.61 -0.38 -16.26
CA ALA A 172 -10.46 -0.74 -17.40
C ALA A 172 -10.41 0.37 -18.46
N GLY A 173 -10.36 -0.03 -19.74
CA GLY A 173 -10.16 0.89 -20.86
C GLY A 173 -8.72 1.36 -21.09
N GLY A 174 -7.75 0.95 -20.25
CA GLY A 174 -6.31 1.12 -20.51
C GLY A 174 -5.72 2.50 -20.18
N ASN A 175 -6.51 3.43 -19.62
CA ASN A 175 -6.11 4.82 -19.33
C ASN A 175 -5.26 4.96 -18.05
N GLY A 176 -4.15 4.22 -17.98
CA GLY A 176 -3.20 4.20 -16.87
C GLY A 176 -3.48 3.11 -15.83
N ALA A 177 -2.81 3.23 -14.68
CA ALA A 177 -2.91 2.32 -13.55
C ALA A 177 -2.97 3.11 -12.22
N TYR A 178 -3.32 2.42 -11.14
CA TYR A 178 -3.31 2.92 -9.76
C TYR A 178 -2.76 1.83 -8.82
N CYS A 179 -2.49 2.17 -7.58
CA CYS A 179 -2.09 1.25 -6.52
C CYS A 179 -3.27 0.85 -5.65
N ILE A 180 -3.33 -0.43 -5.27
CA ILE A 180 -4.20 -0.95 -4.21
C ILE A 180 -3.37 -1.69 -3.16
N SER A 181 -3.76 -1.62 -1.89
CA SER A 181 -3.13 -2.40 -0.82
C SER A 181 -3.24 -3.90 -1.14
N ARG A 182 -2.12 -4.62 -1.05
CA ARG A 182 -2.04 -6.04 -1.45
C ARG A 182 -2.96 -6.94 -0.63
N THR A 183 -3.18 -6.57 0.62
CA THR A 183 -4.09 -7.20 1.56
C THR A 183 -4.96 -6.14 2.25
N GLU A 184 -5.93 -6.60 3.02
CA GLU A 184 -6.60 -5.84 4.07
C GLU A 184 -5.56 -5.17 5.00
N VAL A 185 -5.91 -4.01 5.56
CA VAL A 185 -5.05 -3.31 6.55
C VAL A 185 -4.94 -4.16 7.82
N THR A 186 -3.72 -4.37 8.29
CA THR A 186 -3.45 -5.22 9.45
C THR A 186 -3.59 -4.48 10.78
N LYS A 187 -3.85 -5.21 11.88
CA LYS A 187 -3.83 -4.67 13.25
C LYS A 187 -2.51 -3.97 13.60
N GLY A 188 -1.38 -4.46 13.06
CA GLY A 188 -0.06 -3.84 13.19
C GLY A 188 0.05 -2.49 12.50
N GLN A 189 -0.43 -2.41 11.26
CA GLN A 189 -0.50 -1.14 10.53
C GLN A 189 -1.45 -0.15 11.23
N TYR A 190 -2.62 -0.60 11.68
CA TYR A 190 -3.58 0.23 12.41
C TYR A 190 -3.06 0.68 13.80
N ASN A 191 -2.26 -0.15 14.47
CA ASN A 191 -1.58 0.21 15.73
C ASN A 191 -0.72 1.47 15.59
N ARG A 192 -0.07 1.67 14.43
CA ARG A 192 0.71 2.89 14.14
C ARG A 192 -0.16 4.14 14.14
N PHE A 193 -1.32 4.09 13.49
CA PHE A 193 -2.28 5.21 13.38
C PHE A 193 -2.81 5.62 14.75
N ILE A 194 -3.18 4.63 15.57
CA ILE A 194 -3.65 4.87 16.95
C ILE A 194 -2.51 5.40 17.84
N THR A 195 -1.30 4.85 17.72
CA THR A 195 -0.12 5.33 18.47
C THR A 195 0.32 6.74 18.01
N ALA A 196 0.06 7.11 16.76
CA ALA A 196 0.25 8.46 16.24
C ALA A 196 -0.80 9.47 16.75
N ASN A 197 -1.78 9.02 17.54
CA ASN A 197 -2.74 9.86 18.30
C ASN A 197 -3.32 11.02 17.48
N GLN A 198 -3.78 10.71 16.27
CA GLN A 198 -4.32 11.72 15.35
C GLN A 198 -5.61 12.32 15.92
N PRO A 199 -5.79 13.65 15.89
CA PRO A 199 -6.96 14.29 16.47
C PRO A 199 -8.19 14.01 15.61
N VAL A 200 -9.28 13.55 16.24
CA VAL A 200 -10.57 13.29 15.59
C VAL A 200 -11.25 14.53 14.98
N THR A 201 -10.63 15.71 15.09
CA THR A 201 -11.03 16.94 14.38
C THR A 201 -10.45 17.06 12.97
N GLN A 202 -9.50 16.21 12.57
CA GLN A 202 -8.87 16.20 11.23
C GLN A 202 -9.43 15.14 10.27
N GLN A 203 -10.43 14.36 10.70
CA GLN A 203 -11.19 13.42 9.85
C GLN A 203 -12.09 14.14 8.84
N ASP A 204 -12.81 13.39 8.00
CA ASP A 204 -13.76 13.96 7.05
C ASP A 204 -14.91 14.75 7.73
N ALA A 205 -15.35 15.83 7.10
CA ALA A 205 -16.38 16.71 7.64
C ALA A 205 -17.73 16.00 7.86
N THR A 206 -18.03 14.95 7.10
CA THR A 206 -19.24 14.13 7.26
C THR A 206 -19.15 13.11 8.39
N CYS A 207 -17.99 13.03 9.05
CA CYS A 207 -17.72 12.18 10.21
C CYS A 207 -17.63 12.96 11.54
N LEU A 208 -17.24 14.24 11.51
CA LEU A 208 -17.03 15.10 12.69
C LEU A 208 -18.21 15.15 13.68
N ALA A 209 -19.44 14.92 13.21
CA ALA A 209 -20.65 14.94 14.02
C ALA A 209 -21.06 13.57 14.61
N VAL A 210 -20.38 12.48 14.22
CA VAL A 210 -20.79 11.10 14.51
C VAL A 210 -19.68 10.17 15.03
N ASN A 211 -18.44 10.27 14.52
CA ASN A 211 -17.29 9.54 15.07
C ASN A 211 -16.47 10.46 15.99
N ASN A 212 -16.17 9.98 17.20
CA ASN A 212 -15.43 10.67 18.24
C ASN A 212 -14.17 9.92 18.74
N SER A 213 -13.82 8.77 18.15
CA SER A 213 -12.75 7.89 18.62
C SER A 213 -12.33 6.89 17.54
N PHE A 214 -11.08 6.97 17.08
CA PHE A 214 -10.50 5.97 16.17
C PHE A 214 -10.20 4.60 16.80
N ILE A 215 -10.40 4.44 18.13
CA ILE A 215 -10.18 3.17 18.82
C ILE A 215 -11.24 2.14 18.37
N PRO A 216 -10.86 0.96 17.84
CA PRO A 216 -11.81 -0.04 17.39
C PRO A 216 -12.73 -0.50 18.52
N SER A 217 -13.99 -0.71 18.18
CA SER A 217 -15.08 -0.81 19.15
C SER A 217 -15.16 -2.13 19.92
N LYS A 218 -14.48 -3.18 19.44
CA LYS A 218 -14.19 -4.48 20.06
C LYS A 218 -12.88 -5.02 19.43
N GLY A 219 -12.39 -6.17 19.90
CA GLY A 219 -11.15 -6.78 19.37
C GLY A 219 -9.88 -5.94 19.52
N TRP A 220 -9.93 -4.93 20.40
CA TRP A 220 -8.86 -3.97 20.67
C TRP A 220 -8.76 -3.67 22.17
N PRO A 221 -7.55 -3.48 22.76
CA PRO A 221 -6.23 -3.65 22.16
C PRO A 221 -6.03 -5.07 21.60
N PRO A 222 -5.17 -5.25 20.58
CA PRO A 222 -4.90 -6.58 20.03
C PRO A 222 -4.42 -7.49 21.15
N ALA A 223 -4.89 -8.75 21.13
CA ALA A 223 -4.72 -9.73 22.19
C ALA A 223 -3.32 -9.68 22.82
N THR A 224 -3.24 -9.37 24.12
CA THR A 224 -2.03 -9.71 24.88
C THR A 224 -1.82 -11.21 24.78
N ALA A 225 -0.58 -11.62 24.50
CA ALA A 225 -0.26 -12.94 23.98
C ALA A 225 -0.94 -14.09 24.76
N PRO A 226 -1.60 -15.06 24.09
CA PRO A 226 -2.41 -16.09 24.76
C PRO A 226 -1.61 -17.04 25.67
N ALA A 227 -0.27 -16.97 25.60
CA ALA A 227 0.65 -17.42 26.63
C ALA A 227 1.91 -16.52 26.62
N PRO A 228 2.67 -16.43 27.73
CA PRO A 228 3.96 -15.74 27.74
C PRO A 228 4.91 -16.31 26.66
N GLY A 229 5.41 -15.44 25.80
CA GLY A 229 6.38 -15.80 24.74
C GLY A 229 5.79 -16.07 23.35
N LEU A 230 4.49 -15.88 23.13
CA LEU A 230 3.91 -15.85 21.79
C LEU A 230 3.84 -14.40 21.25
N PRO A 231 4.03 -14.17 19.94
CA PRO A 231 3.92 -12.83 19.36
C PRO A 231 2.46 -12.37 19.33
N HIS A 232 2.25 -11.05 19.32
CA HIS A 232 0.94 -10.45 19.08
C HIS A 232 0.48 -10.79 17.64
N SER A 233 -0.82 -11.05 17.44
CA SER A 233 -1.36 -11.40 16.11
C SER A 233 -1.59 -10.14 15.23
N MET A 234 -0.55 -9.32 15.11
CA MET A 234 -0.60 -8.00 14.45
C MET A 234 -0.85 -8.11 12.93
N GLY A 235 -0.63 -9.28 12.32
CA GLY A 235 -0.90 -9.54 10.90
C GLY A 235 -2.36 -9.89 10.55
N LEU A 236 -3.23 -10.03 11.55
CA LEU A 236 -4.68 -10.13 11.30
C LEU A 236 -5.17 -8.83 10.65
N PRO A 237 -6.20 -8.87 9.79
CA PRO A 237 -6.94 -7.67 9.42
C PRO A 237 -7.40 -6.89 10.65
N ILE A 238 -7.48 -5.57 10.52
CA ILE A 238 -8.25 -4.76 11.46
C ILE A 238 -9.74 -4.89 11.15
N HIS A 239 -10.54 -5.01 12.21
CA HIS A 239 -12.00 -5.02 12.18
C HIS A 239 -12.54 -4.27 13.40
N TYR A 240 -13.87 -4.19 13.55
CA TYR A 240 -14.56 -3.35 14.54
C TYR A 240 -14.29 -1.84 14.42
N VAL A 241 -13.75 -1.42 13.28
CA VAL A 241 -13.54 -0.04 12.84
C VAL A 241 -14.66 0.41 11.91
N ASP A 242 -15.14 1.64 12.08
CA ASP A 242 -16.18 2.19 11.23
C ASP A 242 -15.61 2.76 9.91
N TRP A 243 -16.47 3.33 9.06
CA TRP A 243 -16.03 3.86 7.77
C TRP A 243 -15.18 5.14 7.92
N CYS A 244 -15.47 5.95 8.94
CA CYS A 244 -14.71 7.16 9.25
C CYS A 244 -13.30 6.82 9.77
N ASP A 245 -13.18 5.77 10.59
CA ASP A 245 -11.90 5.19 11.01
C ASP A 245 -11.05 4.76 9.81
N ALA A 246 -11.67 4.00 8.88
CA ALA A 246 -11.02 3.51 7.67
C ALA A 246 -10.55 4.64 6.75
N ALA A 247 -11.41 5.65 6.53
CA ALA A 247 -11.08 6.83 5.73
C ALA A 247 -9.98 7.69 6.39
N ALA A 248 -10.04 7.89 7.70
CA ALA A 248 -9.04 8.64 8.46
C ALA A 248 -7.68 7.93 8.48
N TYR A 249 -7.65 6.60 8.67
CA TYR A 249 -6.44 5.80 8.53
C TYR A 249 -5.80 5.97 7.16
N CYS A 250 -6.57 5.79 6.07
CA CYS A 250 -6.00 5.86 4.73
C CYS A 250 -5.43 7.27 4.46
N LYS A 251 -6.17 8.33 4.81
CA LYS A 251 -5.70 9.73 4.72
C LYS A 251 -4.38 9.94 5.48
N TRP A 252 -4.31 9.50 6.73
CA TRP A 252 -3.09 9.57 7.56
C TRP A 252 -1.91 8.80 6.93
N ALA A 253 -2.18 7.65 6.31
CA ALA A 253 -1.19 6.82 5.65
C ALA A 253 -0.79 7.31 4.24
N GLY A 254 -1.20 8.51 3.82
CA GLY A 254 -0.88 9.08 2.51
C GLY A 254 -1.62 8.42 1.34
N MET A 255 -2.81 7.90 1.60
CA MET A 255 -3.65 7.13 0.67
C MET A 255 -5.12 7.56 0.78
N HIS A 256 -5.99 6.94 -0.01
CA HIS A 256 -7.44 7.06 0.08
C HIS A 256 -8.06 5.71 0.46
N LEU A 257 -9.26 5.73 1.06
CA LEU A 257 -10.08 4.53 1.09
C LEU A 257 -10.44 4.16 -0.36
N CYS A 258 -10.44 2.87 -0.71
CA CYS A 258 -10.71 2.48 -2.09
C CYS A 258 -12.12 2.89 -2.51
N GLY A 259 -12.23 3.63 -3.61
CA GLY A 259 -13.47 4.26 -4.05
C GLY A 259 -13.40 4.59 -5.53
N LYS A 260 -13.63 5.85 -5.91
CA LYS A 260 -13.55 6.28 -7.30
C LYS A 260 -12.09 6.31 -7.79
N ILE A 261 -11.85 5.75 -8.97
CA ILE A 261 -10.51 5.78 -9.59
C ILE A 261 -10.16 7.22 -9.98
N GLY A 262 -9.10 7.75 -9.38
CA GLY A 262 -8.74 9.17 -9.44
C GLY A 262 -9.24 10.01 -8.25
N GLY A 263 -9.70 9.36 -7.17
CA GLY A 263 -10.00 9.98 -5.89
C GLY A 263 -11.48 10.25 -5.61
N GLY A 264 -11.82 10.16 -4.32
CA GLY A 264 -13.14 10.48 -3.75
C GLY A 264 -14.20 9.39 -3.92
N GLY A 265 -15.42 9.73 -3.47
CA GLY A 265 -16.53 8.79 -3.34
C GLY A 265 -17.24 8.42 -4.64
N LEU A 266 -17.83 7.23 -4.63
CA LEU A 266 -18.74 6.69 -5.63
C LEU A 266 -20.21 6.84 -5.20
N THR A 267 -21.12 6.85 -6.18
CA THR A 267 -22.53 6.49 -5.94
C THR A 267 -22.71 4.97 -5.88
N PHE A 268 -23.78 4.50 -5.23
CA PHE A 268 -24.15 3.08 -5.19
C PHE A 268 -24.48 2.49 -6.57
N ALA A 269 -24.74 3.33 -7.57
CA ALA A 269 -24.89 2.93 -8.97
C ALA A 269 -23.55 2.70 -9.70
N GLU A 270 -22.45 3.29 -9.22
CA GLU A 270 -21.14 3.29 -9.88
C GLU A 270 -20.16 2.26 -9.31
N ARG A 271 -20.42 1.76 -8.09
CA ARG A 271 -19.57 0.77 -7.40
C ARG A 271 -19.44 -0.61 -8.08
N ASN A 272 -20.20 -0.86 -9.15
CA ASN A 272 -20.10 -2.06 -10.00
C ASN A 272 -19.66 -1.73 -11.45
N ASP A 273 -19.16 -0.52 -11.70
CA ASP A 273 -18.56 -0.10 -12.96
C ASP A 273 -17.01 -0.15 -12.83
N ALA A 274 -16.36 -1.03 -13.59
CA ALA A 274 -14.90 -1.20 -13.55
C ALA A 274 -14.13 -0.02 -14.16
N ALA A 275 -14.79 0.90 -14.88
CA ALA A 275 -14.16 2.17 -15.28
C ALA A 275 -14.16 3.21 -14.14
N LYS A 276 -14.92 2.97 -13.05
CA LYS A 276 -15.16 3.93 -11.97
C LYS A 276 -14.71 3.47 -10.59
N SER A 277 -15.06 2.26 -10.15
CA SER A 277 -14.68 1.75 -8.82
C SER A 277 -13.31 1.08 -8.85
N ALA A 278 -12.41 1.58 -8.00
CA ALA A 278 -11.07 1.06 -7.79
C ALA A 278 -11.09 -0.32 -7.12
N TRP A 279 -12.04 -0.54 -6.21
CA TRP A 279 -12.24 -1.83 -5.57
C TRP A 279 -12.76 -2.87 -6.57
N TYR A 280 -13.84 -2.53 -7.29
CA TYR A 280 -14.45 -3.45 -8.25
C TYR A 280 -13.56 -3.74 -9.45
N ASN A 281 -12.85 -2.75 -10.00
CA ASN A 281 -11.88 -2.95 -11.08
C ASN A 281 -10.75 -3.90 -10.68
N ALA A 282 -10.26 -3.80 -9.44
CA ALA A 282 -9.23 -4.68 -8.90
C ALA A 282 -9.76 -6.11 -8.65
N CYS A 283 -10.93 -6.23 -8.01
CA CYS A 283 -11.56 -7.52 -7.72
C CYS A 283 -11.91 -8.28 -9.01
N SER A 284 -12.71 -7.66 -9.88
CA SER A 284 -13.23 -8.29 -11.10
C SER A 284 -12.21 -8.40 -12.24
N ALA A 285 -10.95 -7.98 -12.00
CA ALA A 285 -9.91 -7.83 -13.02
C ALA A 285 -10.44 -7.11 -14.28
N GLN A 286 -10.81 -5.83 -14.15
CA GLN A 286 -11.39 -5.00 -15.21
C GLN A 286 -12.77 -5.47 -15.73
N GLY A 287 -13.63 -5.97 -14.83
CA GLY A 287 -14.97 -6.48 -15.19
C GLY A 287 -14.95 -7.82 -15.94
N GLN A 288 -13.81 -8.51 -15.99
CA GLN A 288 -13.63 -9.77 -16.72
C GLN A 288 -13.88 -11.02 -15.86
N LYS A 289 -14.27 -10.86 -14.58
CA LYS A 289 -14.48 -11.96 -13.62
C LYS A 289 -15.61 -11.67 -12.64
N VAL A 290 -16.37 -12.70 -12.28
CA VAL A 290 -17.38 -12.65 -11.20
C VAL A 290 -16.75 -12.63 -9.80
N TYR A 291 -15.68 -13.41 -9.60
CA TYR A 291 -14.89 -13.53 -8.36
C TYR A 291 -13.43 -13.16 -8.65
N PRO A 292 -12.60 -12.81 -7.65
CA PRO A 292 -11.18 -12.49 -7.88
C PRO A 292 -10.44 -13.56 -8.68
N TYR A 293 -10.77 -14.82 -8.43
CA TYR A 293 -10.12 -16.00 -9.00
C TYR A 293 -10.79 -16.55 -10.28
N GLY A 294 -11.92 -16.01 -10.74
CA GLY A 294 -12.60 -16.48 -11.96
C GLY A 294 -14.12 -16.30 -11.94
N ASP A 295 -14.82 -16.99 -12.86
CA ASP A 295 -16.29 -16.86 -13.01
C ASP A 295 -17.07 -17.96 -12.27
N ALA A 296 -16.43 -19.09 -12.02
CA ALA A 296 -16.98 -20.16 -11.18
C ALA A 296 -16.66 -19.88 -9.71
N PHE A 297 -17.66 -19.94 -8.85
CA PHE A 297 -17.50 -19.89 -7.40
C PHE A 297 -16.70 -21.12 -6.92
N ASP A 298 -15.78 -20.91 -5.97
CA ASP A 298 -14.99 -21.97 -5.35
C ASP A 298 -15.36 -22.06 -3.85
N PRO A 299 -16.22 -23.01 -3.45
CA PRO A 299 -16.72 -23.13 -2.09
C PRO A 299 -15.75 -23.88 -1.17
N PHE A 300 -15.73 -23.49 0.11
CA PHE A 300 -15.14 -24.32 1.15
C PHE A 300 -15.93 -25.65 1.27
N VAL A 301 -15.26 -26.78 1.10
CA VAL A 301 -15.85 -28.11 1.34
C VAL A 301 -15.00 -28.86 2.37
N GLU A 302 -15.64 -29.21 3.49
CA GLU A 302 -15.03 -29.90 4.63
C GLU A 302 -14.41 -31.26 4.25
N GLY A 303 -13.37 -31.66 4.99
CA GLY A 303 -12.73 -32.98 4.85
C GLY A 303 -11.77 -33.13 3.67
N VAL A 304 -11.66 -32.15 2.78
CA VAL A 304 -10.64 -32.09 1.73
C VAL A 304 -9.64 -30.98 2.07
N GLY A 305 -8.46 -31.38 2.56
CA GLY A 305 -7.48 -30.50 3.22
C GLY A 305 -6.77 -29.52 2.29
N SER A 306 -7.49 -28.51 1.79
CA SER A 306 -6.94 -27.38 1.02
C SER A 306 -7.89 -26.20 1.13
N VAL A 307 -7.34 -25.00 1.39
CA VAL A 307 -8.10 -23.74 1.45
C VAL A 307 -8.60 -23.39 0.04
N ARG A 308 -9.92 -23.23 -0.14
CA ARG A 308 -10.58 -23.12 -1.45
C ARG A 308 -11.81 -22.20 -1.43
N LYS A 309 -11.69 -20.88 -1.27
CA LYS A 309 -10.52 -20.05 -0.95
C LYS A 309 -10.91 -19.03 0.13
N CYS A 310 -9.93 -18.39 0.78
CA CYS A 310 -10.09 -17.11 1.48
C CYS A 310 -11.21 -16.98 2.50
N ASN A 311 -11.46 -18.04 3.28
CA ASN A 311 -12.23 -17.91 4.51
C ASN A 311 -13.62 -17.25 4.31
N GLY A 312 -14.46 -17.84 3.46
CA GLY A 312 -15.85 -17.41 3.26
C GLY A 312 -16.90 -18.20 4.05
N ASN A 313 -16.49 -19.08 4.98
CA ASN A 313 -17.36 -20.08 5.61
C ASN A 313 -16.98 -20.42 7.07
N GLY A 314 -16.80 -19.38 7.88
CA GLY A 314 -17.01 -19.44 9.34
C GLY A 314 -16.14 -20.41 10.11
N ARG A 315 -14.84 -20.55 9.77
CA ARG A 315 -13.90 -21.38 10.54
C ARG A 315 -12.62 -20.63 10.88
N GLY A 316 -12.57 -20.10 12.09
CA GLY A 316 -11.35 -20.16 12.89
C GLY A 316 -10.95 -21.63 13.08
N PHE A 317 -9.67 -21.87 13.33
CA PHE A 317 -9.10 -23.23 13.34
C PHE A 317 -9.79 -24.15 14.35
N THR A 318 -10.31 -25.28 13.87
CA THR A 318 -10.66 -26.40 14.77
C THR A 318 -9.38 -27.14 15.17
N PRO A 319 -9.36 -27.89 16.28
CA PRO A 319 -8.19 -28.69 16.67
C PRO A 319 -7.76 -29.76 15.64
N GLY A 320 -8.58 -30.06 14.62
CA GLY A 320 -8.24 -30.96 13.52
C GLY A 320 -7.47 -30.30 12.37
N ASP A 321 -7.52 -28.97 12.24
CA ASP A 321 -6.96 -28.23 11.09
C ASP A 321 -5.42 -28.11 11.13
N ALA A 322 -4.77 -28.65 12.16
CA ALA A 322 -3.31 -28.74 12.30
C ALA A 322 -2.60 -29.42 11.11
N ALA A 323 -3.32 -30.15 10.25
CA ALA A 323 -2.80 -30.64 8.97
C ALA A 323 -2.43 -29.53 7.98
N LEU A 324 -3.17 -28.40 7.95
CA LEU A 324 -2.86 -27.25 7.09
C LEU A 324 -1.54 -26.56 7.49
N CYS A 325 -1.11 -26.71 8.75
CA CYS A 325 0.19 -26.23 9.23
C CYS A 325 1.39 -27.03 8.67
N ALA A 326 1.17 -28.19 8.05
CA ALA A 326 2.25 -29.02 7.50
C ALA A 326 2.86 -28.41 6.23
N ASP A 327 2.03 -27.87 5.33
CA ASP A 327 2.50 -27.23 4.10
C ASP A 327 3.13 -25.84 4.35
N ALA A 328 2.84 -25.22 5.51
CA ALA A 328 3.46 -23.98 5.99
C ALA A 328 4.89 -24.17 6.56
N GLY A 329 5.59 -25.24 6.18
CA GLY A 329 7.00 -25.46 6.55
C GLY A 329 7.25 -25.81 8.03
N GLY A 330 6.21 -26.15 8.79
CA GLY A 330 6.34 -26.59 10.19
C GLY A 330 6.50 -25.48 11.23
N LEU A 331 6.17 -24.23 10.90
CA LEU A 331 5.96 -23.21 11.95
C LEU A 331 4.81 -23.63 12.87
N GLN A 332 4.94 -23.32 14.15
CA GLN A 332 3.80 -23.39 15.07
C GLN A 332 2.74 -22.38 14.63
N CYS A 333 1.47 -22.80 14.60
CA CYS A 333 0.35 -21.97 14.13
C CYS A 333 -0.30 -20.96 15.10
N PRO A 334 0.11 -20.72 16.38
CA PRO A 334 -0.62 -19.85 17.32
C PRO A 334 -0.42 -18.33 17.06
N GLY A 335 -0.32 -17.94 15.80
CA GLY A 335 -0.24 -16.56 15.34
C GLY A 335 -0.61 -16.38 13.86
N LEU A 336 -1.25 -17.39 13.24
CA LEU A 336 -1.80 -17.33 11.86
C LEU A 336 -3.31 -17.08 11.83
N PHE A 337 -3.97 -17.13 13.00
CA PHE A 337 -5.42 -17.06 13.14
C PHE A 337 -5.77 -16.17 14.32
N GLY A 338 -6.97 -15.60 14.27
CA GLY A 338 -7.55 -14.91 15.39
C GLY A 338 -8.09 -15.86 16.47
N TYR A 339 -8.31 -15.30 17.66
CA TYR A 339 -8.68 -16.06 18.85
C TYR A 339 -10.00 -15.55 19.45
N GLY A 340 -10.95 -16.45 19.68
CA GLY A 340 -12.23 -16.19 20.36
C GLY A 340 -12.16 -15.79 21.84
N ILE A 341 -11.00 -15.33 22.32
CA ILE A 341 -10.84 -14.64 23.61
C ILE A 341 -10.78 -13.10 23.46
N ASN A 342 -10.65 -12.58 22.23
CA ASN A 342 -10.59 -11.13 21.95
C ASN A 342 -11.39 -10.77 20.69
N ASP A 343 -12.58 -11.35 20.49
CA ASP A 343 -13.46 -11.11 19.33
C ASP A 343 -12.80 -11.29 17.94
N ASP A 344 -11.70 -12.05 17.89
CA ASP A 344 -10.92 -12.34 16.68
C ASP A 344 -11.28 -13.74 16.11
N ASP A 345 -12.32 -14.41 16.62
CA ASP A 345 -12.72 -15.71 16.08
C ASP A 345 -13.18 -15.59 14.62
N GLY A 346 -12.87 -16.60 13.82
CA GLY A 346 -13.19 -16.62 12.40
C GLY A 346 -12.18 -15.94 11.46
N ILE A 347 -11.36 -14.97 11.88
CA ILE A 347 -10.44 -14.25 10.96
C ILE A 347 -9.05 -14.90 10.83
N HIS A 348 -8.46 -14.80 9.63
CA HIS A 348 -7.17 -15.39 9.26
C HIS A 348 -6.11 -14.30 9.01
N ARG A 349 -4.84 -14.60 9.29
CA ARG A 349 -3.72 -13.68 9.07
C ARG A 349 -3.45 -13.49 7.57
N VAL A 350 -3.33 -12.25 7.12
CA VAL A 350 -3.14 -11.94 5.68
C VAL A 350 -1.67 -11.85 5.29
N VAL A 351 -0.84 -11.29 6.18
CA VAL A 351 0.62 -11.19 6.08
C VAL A 351 1.24 -11.35 7.47
N ALA A 352 2.50 -11.76 7.55
CA ALA A 352 3.30 -11.46 8.75
C ALA A 352 3.37 -9.93 8.94
N SER A 353 3.05 -9.44 10.13
CA SER A 353 3.09 -8.01 10.50
C SER A 353 3.50 -7.87 11.96
N ASP A 354 4.13 -6.76 12.33
CA ASP A 354 4.56 -6.45 13.70
C ASP A 354 3.86 -5.20 14.28
N ASP A 355 4.24 -4.79 15.49
CA ASP A 355 3.72 -3.59 16.16
C ASP A 355 4.22 -2.27 15.58
N THR A 356 5.32 -2.31 14.80
CA THR A 356 5.78 -1.21 13.95
C THR A 356 4.96 -1.08 12.66
N GLY A 357 4.11 -2.07 12.35
CA GLY A 357 3.29 -2.16 11.16
C GLY A 357 4.06 -2.50 9.88
N ALA A 358 5.26 -3.07 10.01
CA ALA A 358 6.04 -3.57 8.88
C ALA A 358 5.42 -4.89 8.39
N VAL A 359 5.12 -4.98 7.09
CA VAL A 359 4.47 -6.15 6.49
C VAL A 359 5.44 -7.02 5.68
N GLY A 360 5.38 -8.32 5.92
CA GLY A 360 6.16 -9.33 5.22
C GLY A 360 5.48 -9.86 3.95
N THR A 361 5.74 -11.13 3.62
CA THR A 361 5.04 -11.82 2.54
C THR A 361 3.64 -12.26 2.96
N PRO A 362 2.65 -12.24 2.05
CA PRO A 362 1.35 -12.87 2.25
C PRO A 362 1.45 -14.37 2.57
N ASP A 363 0.66 -14.80 3.56
CA ASP A 363 0.67 -16.16 4.08
C ASP A 363 -0.11 -17.13 3.16
N PHE A 364 -1.32 -16.73 2.74
CA PHE A 364 -2.21 -17.53 1.89
C PHE A 364 -2.08 -17.13 0.42
N LYS A 365 -1.16 -17.76 -0.33
CA LYS A 365 -0.90 -17.45 -1.74
C LYS A 365 -2.00 -17.92 -2.68
N GLU A 366 -2.74 -18.95 -2.28
CA GLU A 366 -3.99 -19.40 -2.90
C GLU A 366 -5.09 -18.33 -2.90
N CYS A 367 -4.95 -17.28 -2.08
CA CYS A 367 -5.88 -16.15 -2.03
C CYS A 367 -5.61 -15.04 -3.04
N GLN A 368 -4.64 -15.20 -3.93
CA GLN A 368 -4.39 -14.21 -4.96
C GLN A 368 -5.54 -14.19 -5.99
N GLY A 369 -6.00 -12.98 -6.34
CA GLY A 369 -6.93 -12.77 -7.45
C GLY A 369 -6.26 -12.78 -8.83
N GLY A 370 -7.02 -12.36 -9.84
CA GLY A 370 -6.55 -12.16 -11.22
C GLY A 370 -5.59 -10.97 -11.39
N VAL A 371 -5.46 -10.11 -10.38
CA VAL A 371 -4.40 -9.11 -10.26
C VAL A 371 -3.22 -9.74 -9.51
N VAL A 372 -2.01 -9.53 -10.01
CA VAL A 372 -0.78 -10.08 -9.41
C VAL A 372 -0.51 -9.41 -8.06
N ASP A 373 -0.13 -10.22 -7.07
CA ASP A 373 0.18 -9.77 -5.71
C ASP A 373 -0.99 -9.05 -4.98
N LEU A 374 -2.24 -9.35 -5.38
CA LEU A 374 -3.48 -8.88 -4.72
C LEU A 374 -4.24 -10.06 -4.10
N TYR A 375 -4.45 -10.03 -2.79
CA TYR A 375 -5.06 -11.12 -2.00
C TYR A 375 -6.23 -10.60 -1.15
N GLY A 376 -7.12 -11.49 -0.74
CA GLY A 376 -8.18 -11.21 0.23
C GLY A 376 -9.42 -10.48 -0.31
N MET A 377 -9.50 -10.20 -1.62
CA MET A 377 -10.63 -9.50 -2.28
C MET A 377 -11.98 -10.27 -2.26
N SER A 378 -12.10 -11.37 -1.51
CA SER A 378 -13.29 -12.20 -1.37
C SER A 378 -13.16 -13.03 -0.09
N GLY A 379 -14.07 -12.85 0.86
CA GLY A 379 -14.02 -13.51 2.17
C GLY A 379 -13.01 -12.87 3.16
N ASN A 380 -12.68 -13.61 4.22
CA ASN A 380 -11.91 -13.16 5.37
C ASN A 380 -12.59 -11.99 6.12
N VAL A 381 -12.31 -10.72 5.82
CA VAL A 381 -13.14 -9.59 6.27
C VAL A 381 -13.69 -8.84 5.08
N ALA A 382 -14.96 -8.46 5.15
CA ALA A 382 -15.58 -7.63 4.14
C ALA A 382 -15.02 -6.21 4.23
N GLU A 383 -14.97 -5.46 3.12
CA GLU A 383 -14.17 -4.23 3.07
C GLU A 383 -15.01 -2.98 2.85
N TRP A 384 -14.79 -1.94 3.66
CA TRP A 384 -15.31 -0.60 3.40
C TRP A 384 -14.84 -0.06 2.04
N GLU A 385 -15.77 0.49 1.26
CA GLU A 385 -15.52 1.27 0.04
C GLU A 385 -15.89 2.74 0.28
N ASP A 386 -15.15 3.68 -0.32
CA ASP A 386 -15.56 5.09 -0.43
C ASP A 386 -16.69 5.20 -1.46
N ALA A 387 -17.87 4.80 -1.01
CA ALA A 387 -19.14 4.76 -1.74
C ALA A 387 -20.27 4.87 -0.71
N CYS A 388 -20.81 6.07 -0.48
CA CYS A 388 -21.77 6.33 0.58
C CYS A 388 -22.97 7.17 0.13
N GLU A 389 -24.18 6.73 0.44
CA GLU A 389 -25.42 7.48 0.22
C GLU A 389 -26.33 7.38 1.45
N GLY A 390 -27.03 8.48 1.79
CA GLY A 390 -28.03 8.48 2.87
C GLY A 390 -27.50 8.17 4.28
N GLY A 391 -26.17 8.24 4.50
CA GLY A 391 -25.53 7.85 5.76
C GLY A 391 -25.09 6.39 5.84
N LYS A 392 -25.39 5.57 4.81
CA LYS A 392 -24.85 4.22 4.64
C LYS A 392 -23.67 4.23 3.66
N CYS A 393 -22.75 3.30 3.84
CA CYS A 393 -21.58 3.09 2.98
C CYS A 393 -21.53 1.63 2.50
N ALA A 394 -20.94 1.39 1.33
CA ALA A 394 -20.82 0.06 0.75
C ALA A 394 -19.72 -0.77 1.43
N VAL A 395 -19.97 -2.07 1.50
CA VAL A 395 -19.07 -3.07 2.10
C VAL A 395 -18.95 -4.24 1.11
N ARG A 396 -17.72 -4.62 0.73
CA ARG A 396 -17.42 -5.44 -0.46
C ARG A 396 -16.71 -6.76 -0.09
N GLY A 397 -16.61 -7.68 -1.06
CA GLY A 397 -15.87 -8.95 -0.95
C GLY A 397 -16.50 -10.05 -0.08
N GLY A 398 -17.31 -9.69 0.92
CA GLY A 398 -17.81 -10.65 1.91
C GLY A 398 -16.73 -11.07 2.91
N SER A 399 -17.08 -11.90 3.89
CA SER A 399 -16.25 -12.19 5.06
C SER A 399 -16.30 -13.68 5.46
N TYR A 400 -15.63 -14.02 6.56
CA TYR A 400 -15.81 -15.30 7.25
C TYR A 400 -17.28 -15.61 7.58
N GLN A 401 -18.16 -14.61 7.67
CA GLN A 401 -19.59 -14.79 7.96
C GLN A 401 -20.47 -14.98 6.72
N ALA A 402 -19.88 -15.03 5.51
CA ALA A 402 -20.63 -15.27 4.28
C ALA A 402 -21.21 -16.70 4.18
N ASN A 403 -20.76 -17.66 5.00
CA ASN A 403 -21.29 -19.03 5.06
C ASN A 403 -21.40 -19.73 3.69
N ASN A 404 -20.37 -19.60 2.86
CA ASN A 404 -20.30 -20.10 1.48
C ASN A 404 -21.35 -19.51 0.51
N ASP A 405 -22.00 -18.38 0.83
CA ASP A 405 -22.90 -17.70 -0.10
C ASP A 405 -22.12 -17.13 -1.32
N PRO A 406 -22.38 -17.63 -2.55
CA PRO A 406 -21.72 -17.13 -3.75
C PRO A 406 -22.04 -15.65 -4.03
N ALA A 407 -23.21 -15.15 -3.63
CA ALA A 407 -23.61 -13.76 -3.86
C ALA A 407 -22.89 -12.78 -2.92
N ALA A 408 -22.65 -13.19 -1.67
CA ALA A 408 -21.91 -12.39 -0.70
C ALA A 408 -20.39 -12.34 -0.97
N LEU A 409 -19.85 -13.37 -1.64
CA LEU A 409 -18.41 -13.52 -1.92
C LEU A 409 -17.99 -13.06 -3.33
N ALA A 410 -18.93 -12.66 -4.19
CA ALA A 410 -18.65 -12.15 -5.53
C ALA A 410 -18.13 -10.70 -5.51
N CYS A 411 -17.43 -10.30 -6.58
CA CYS A 411 -16.95 -8.92 -6.70
C CYS A 411 -18.09 -7.89 -6.74
N ASN A 412 -19.26 -8.25 -7.27
CA ASN A 412 -20.46 -7.41 -7.29
C ASN A 412 -21.34 -7.54 -6.03
N ALA A 413 -20.84 -8.16 -4.95
CA ALA A 413 -21.56 -8.32 -3.69
C ALA A 413 -22.07 -6.97 -3.15
N ASP A 414 -23.33 -6.96 -2.73
CA ASP A 414 -24.05 -5.77 -2.29
C ASP A 414 -24.41 -5.87 -0.79
N ARG A 415 -23.48 -5.39 0.05
CA ARG A 415 -23.74 -5.07 1.46
C ARG A 415 -23.61 -3.56 1.63
N THR A 416 -24.51 -2.97 2.40
CA THR A 416 -24.39 -1.59 2.89
C THR A 416 -24.62 -1.57 4.39
N VAL A 417 -23.83 -0.76 5.10
CA VAL A 417 -23.85 -0.62 6.56
C VAL A 417 -23.82 0.88 6.88
N ASP A 418 -24.37 1.31 8.02
CA ASP A 418 -24.29 2.71 8.43
C ASP A 418 -22.83 3.15 8.59
N ARG A 419 -22.48 4.39 8.19
CA ARG A 419 -21.10 4.89 8.20
C ARG A 419 -20.45 4.77 9.58
N VAL A 420 -21.24 5.03 10.62
CA VAL A 420 -20.93 4.84 12.03
C VAL A 420 -22.10 4.04 12.64
N PRO A 421 -22.01 2.71 12.77
CA PRO A 421 -23.11 1.88 13.27
C PRO A 421 -23.43 2.15 14.75
N ALA A 422 -24.72 2.08 15.08
CA ALA A 422 -25.18 2.16 16.47
C ALA A 422 -24.91 0.86 17.27
N THR A 423 -24.49 -0.24 16.61
CA THR A 423 -24.10 -1.49 17.27
C THR A 423 -22.74 -1.97 16.75
N THR A 424 -21.90 -2.48 17.64
CA THR A 424 -20.54 -2.91 17.29
C THR A 424 -20.53 -4.25 16.55
N ASP A 425 -21.58 -5.06 16.71
CA ASP A 425 -21.71 -6.35 16.03
C ASP A 425 -22.00 -6.23 14.53
N ASP A 426 -22.30 -5.04 14.01
CA ASP A 426 -22.35 -4.77 12.57
C ASP A 426 -20.95 -4.69 11.93
N LEU A 427 -19.90 -4.44 12.73
CA LEU A 427 -18.50 -4.21 12.33
C LEU A 427 -17.56 -5.42 12.55
N LYS A 428 -18.07 -6.50 13.17
CA LYS A 428 -17.31 -7.70 13.61
C LYS A 428 -16.61 -8.51 12.51
N ASP A 429 -16.95 -8.21 11.27
CA ASP A 429 -16.44 -8.90 10.08
C ASP A 429 -16.13 -7.91 8.94
N ILE A 430 -16.02 -6.61 9.28
CA ILE A 430 -15.68 -5.53 8.36
C ILE A 430 -14.28 -4.98 8.69
N GLY A 431 -13.39 -5.05 7.72
CA GLY A 431 -12.13 -4.31 7.67
C GLY A 431 -12.12 -3.37 6.47
N PHE A 432 -10.94 -3.07 5.94
CA PHE A 432 -10.79 -2.20 4.77
C PHE A 432 -9.40 -2.34 4.12
N ARG A 433 -9.24 -1.75 2.92
CA ARG A 433 -7.95 -1.57 2.27
C ARG A 433 -7.86 -0.21 1.57
N CYS A 434 -6.65 0.35 1.46
CA CYS A 434 -6.42 1.67 0.87
C CYS A 434 -5.97 1.60 -0.61
N CYS A 435 -6.29 2.65 -1.36
CA CYS A 435 -5.93 2.90 -2.75
C CYS A 435 -5.16 4.24 -2.90
N LEU A 436 -4.40 4.39 -3.98
CA LEU A 436 -3.53 5.54 -4.30
C LEU A 436 -3.41 5.61 -5.83
N TYR A 437 -3.54 6.78 -6.47
CA TYR A 437 -3.98 6.85 -7.88
C TYR A 437 -2.90 7.21 -8.92
#